data_AF-A0A960YT05-F1
#
_entry.id   AF-A0A960YT05-F1
#
_cell.length_a   1.000
_cell.length_b   1.000
_cell.length_c   1.000
_cell.angle_alpha   90.00
_cell.angle_beta   90.00
_cell.angle_gamma   90.00
#
_symmetry.space_group_name_H-M   'P 1'
#
loop_
_entity.id
_entity.type
_entity.pdbx_description
1 polymer ?
#
loop_
_entity_poly.entity_id
_entity_poly.type
_entity_poly.pdbx_seq_one_letter_code
_entity_poly.pdbx_strand_id
1 'polypeptide(L)'
;MLHPFADEEVEEAPARQDQSGDATAEQFSDFGAFGPEDGQAPEIRDYSIFKQPVEMVLRPHYASANEIIQLLMKDRLAPQMKESVEKHRERLGAHLEAIKKSFQIYVATAASESLYKEAGRLERRYFREGANSNQINFIKIKRYYEKIKTFNSVARENWRELAKVIDTLLILNETRKLAQELDRQHMRKLNVLMRRTDHFLDELQIYLEISAEQSDRMTGTIKCQMEYNEDIDYRLEALFGLVDEVDTNFGAGAESEQEKEPDSLDPDDEQNSLALNIILETRTHKLNRSKYIAVPILGSRDWNRTPEYRFEVPLGLFEECVDQFKRSYHVNMDSGNLKAPVAAATIGVASTVGEAALVPYKDLIFRHCNAIGEKVLDDDFPGLAHPEIFLYHCGARTIYNILLKVLRRSGLGEMLYVDEYSTAKRELPEELIQKLLIDWWLEFFANISGEDVDSYLSFSRQLEMVKREYRILYEEGIHTIRSERPEFNYLRVERWIRENRDRVFGLRKVEIFRRFISNEILK
;
A
#
# COMPACT_ATOMS: atom_id res chain seq x y z
N MET A 1 -12.52 33.22 58.78
CA MET A 1 -11.94 32.36 59.82
C MET A 1 -13.07 31.58 60.48
N LEU A 2 -12.89 30.27 60.55
CA LEU A 2 -13.46 29.34 61.55
C LEU A 2 -14.95 28.97 61.44
N HIS A 3 -15.16 27.76 60.89
CA HIS A 3 -16.19 26.82 61.34
C HIS A 3 -16.02 26.49 62.83
N PRO A 4 -17.08 25.98 63.47
CA PRO A 4 -16.99 24.60 63.95
C PRO A 4 -18.27 23.74 63.75
N PHE A 5 -18.06 22.44 64.00
CA PHE A 5 -18.87 21.24 63.80
C PHE A 5 -19.81 20.87 64.97
N ALA A 6 -20.59 19.80 64.75
CA ALA A 6 -21.22 18.82 65.68
C ALA A 6 -22.76 18.92 65.79
N ASP A 7 -23.57 17.86 65.85
CA ASP A 7 -23.40 16.41 65.69
C ASP A 7 -24.80 15.75 65.54
N GLU A 8 -24.78 14.50 65.10
CA GLU A 8 -25.77 13.41 64.90
C GLU A 8 -27.13 13.39 65.64
N GLU A 9 -28.15 12.79 64.99
CA GLU A 9 -28.85 11.59 65.51
C GLU A 9 -29.68 10.86 64.42
N VAL A 10 -29.69 9.53 64.52
CA VAL A 10 -30.21 8.50 63.61
C VAL A 10 -31.47 7.91 64.23
N GLU A 11 -32.50 7.55 63.44
CA GLU A 11 -33.45 6.48 63.82
C GLU A 11 -34.20 5.88 62.62
N GLU A 12 -34.74 4.68 62.83
CA GLU A 12 -34.83 3.54 61.90
C GLU A 12 -36.11 3.44 61.04
N ALA A 13 -36.04 2.54 60.05
CA ALA A 13 -37.10 2.10 59.12
C ALA A 13 -38.22 1.26 59.81
N PRO A 14 -39.31 0.83 59.10
CA PRO A 14 -39.19 -0.42 58.33
C PRO A 14 -40.10 -0.60 57.08
N ALA A 15 -39.74 -1.68 56.37
CA ALA A 15 -40.28 -2.39 55.21
C ALA A 15 -41.80 -2.50 54.99
N ARG A 16 -42.18 -2.70 53.71
CA ARG A 16 -43.25 -3.65 53.29
C ARG A 16 -42.96 -4.27 51.91
N GLN A 17 -43.04 -5.59 51.87
CA GLN A 17 -42.87 -6.49 50.74
C GLN A 17 -44.13 -6.58 49.84
N ASP A 18 -43.86 -6.84 48.56
CA ASP A 18 -44.53 -7.70 47.57
C ASP A 18 -45.95 -8.26 47.84
N GLN A 19 -46.85 -8.15 46.86
CA GLN A 19 -47.10 -9.22 45.86
C GLN A 19 -48.30 -8.93 44.94
N SER A 20 -48.08 -9.26 43.65
CA SER A 20 -49.03 -9.84 42.67
C SER A 20 -50.18 -9.01 42.08
N GLY A 21 -50.30 -9.05 40.75
CA GLY A 21 -51.47 -8.58 40.01
C GLY A 21 -51.23 -8.40 38.50
N ASP A 22 -51.22 -9.52 37.79
CA ASP A 22 -51.16 -9.69 36.34
C ASP A 22 -52.39 -9.08 35.61
N ALA A 23 -52.19 -8.39 34.48
CA ALA A 23 -53.14 -8.23 33.34
C ALA A 23 -52.69 -7.15 32.32
N THR A 24 -52.09 -7.62 31.23
CA THR A 24 -52.32 -7.29 29.81
C THR A 24 -52.97 -5.96 29.39
N ALA A 25 -52.26 -5.23 28.52
CA ALA A 25 -52.83 -4.39 27.45
C ALA A 25 -51.81 -4.38 26.28
N GLU A 26 -51.90 -5.33 25.34
CA GLU A 26 -52.59 -5.14 24.06
C GLU A 26 -53.12 -3.73 23.81
N GLN A 27 -52.45 -3.05 22.87
CA GLN A 27 -52.97 -2.15 21.82
C GLN A 27 -51.99 -0.99 21.60
N PHE A 28 -51.02 -1.21 20.72
CA PHE A 28 -50.62 -0.27 19.65
C PHE A 28 -49.65 -1.00 18.72
N SER A 29 -50.20 -1.97 18.00
CA SER A 29 -49.69 -2.48 16.74
C SER A 29 -50.45 -1.79 15.62
N ASP A 30 -49.78 -0.96 14.81
CA ASP A 30 -49.79 -1.04 13.35
C ASP A 30 -49.14 0.21 12.76
N PHE A 31 -47.95 0.05 12.18
CA PHE A 31 -47.69 0.39 10.77
C PHE A 31 -46.24 -0.01 10.46
N GLY A 32 -46.10 -1.11 9.70
CA GLY A 32 -45.00 -1.24 8.74
C GLY A 32 -43.86 -2.21 9.06
N ALA A 33 -44.15 -3.40 9.57
CA ALA A 33 -43.26 -4.55 9.40
C ALA A 33 -43.37 -5.05 7.95
N PHE A 34 -42.32 -4.85 7.15
CA PHE A 34 -42.09 -5.70 5.98
C PHE A 34 -41.29 -6.91 6.44
N GLY A 35 -41.99 -8.03 6.62
CA GLY A 35 -41.40 -9.33 6.88
C GLY A 35 -40.62 -9.85 5.65
N PRO A 36 -39.74 -10.85 5.87
CA PRO A 36 -38.91 -11.42 4.81
C PRO A 36 -39.76 -12.35 3.94
N GLU A 37 -39.69 -12.18 2.62
CA GLU A 37 -40.11 -13.22 1.68
C GLU A 37 -39.05 -14.33 1.68
N ASP A 38 -39.55 -15.57 1.66
CA ASP A 38 -38.82 -16.82 1.77
C ASP A 38 -37.57 -16.89 0.87
N GLY A 39 -36.45 -17.19 1.53
CA GLY A 39 -35.17 -17.46 0.90
C GLY A 39 -34.08 -17.40 1.95
N GLN A 40 -33.87 -18.54 2.64
CA GLN A 40 -32.79 -18.83 3.60
C GLN A 40 -31.94 -17.62 4.02
N ALA A 41 -32.17 -17.11 5.24
CA ALA A 41 -31.24 -16.17 5.85
C ALA A 41 -29.82 -16.76 5.74
N PRO A 42 -28.87 -16.11 5.04
CA PRO A 42 -27.54 -16.66 4.87
C PRO A 42 -26.93 -16.77 6.28
N GLU A 43 -26.43 -17.95 6.62
CA GLU A 43 -25.85 -18.24 7.94
C GLU A 43 -24.87 -17.12 8.32
N ILE A 44 -25.25 -16.32 9.32
CA ILE A 44 -24.47 -15.17 9.80
C ILE A 44 -23.16 -15.61 10.49
N ARG A 45 -22.92 -16.93 10.57
CA ARG A 45 -21.69 -17.57 11.08
C ARG A 45 -20.57 -17.70 10.03
N ASP A 46 -20.69 -17.04 8.89
CA ASP A 46 -19.62 -17.03 7.90
C ASP A 46 -18.51 -16.02 8.27
N TYR A 47 -17.47 -16.51 8.95
CA TYR A 47 -16.21 -15.80 9.18
C TYR A 47 -15.14 -16.13 8.13
N SER A 48 -15.50 -16.75 7.00
CA SER A 48 -14.57 -17.04 5.89
C SER A 48 -13.89 -15.76 5.35
N ILE A 49 -14.53 -14.61 5.51
CA ILE A 49 -13.93 -13.31 5.17
C ILE A 49 -12.62 -13.06 5.94
N PHE A 50 -12.47 -13.60 7.15
CA PHE A 50 -11.25 -13.48 7.96
C PHE A 50 -10.15 -14.47 7.56
N LYS A 51 -10.38 -15.33 6.55
CA LYS A 51 -9.28 -16.01 5.83
C LYS A 51 -8.41 -15.00 5.08
N GLN A 52 -8.97 -13.83 4.76
CA GLN A 52 -8.20 -12.68 4.29
C GLN A 52 -7.59 -11.95 5.48
N PRO A 53 -6.49 -11.20 5.30
CA PRO A 53 -5.90 -10.45 6.40
C PRO A 53 -6.92 -9.52 7.08
N VAL A 54 -6.99 -9.57 8.41
CA VAL A 54 -8.00 -8.85 9.19
C VAL A 54 -7.97 -7.34 8.91
N GLU A 55 -6.81 -6.78 8.55
CA GLU A 55 -6.71 -5.37 8.16
C GLU A 55 -7.51 -5.05 6.90
N MET A 56 -7.60 -5.98 5.94
CA MET A 56 -8.42 -5.85 4.73
C MET A 56 -9.90 -5.97 5.06
N VAL A 57 -10.26 -6.89 5.97
CA VAL A 57 -11.64 -7.09 6.41
C VAL A 57 -12.17 -5.86 7.13
N LEU A 58 -11.35 -5.20 7.94
CA LEU A 58 -11.75 -4.01 8.71
C LEU A 58 -11.60 -2.69 7.94
N ARG A 59 -10.94 -2.68 6.78
CA ARG A 59 -10.76 -1.50 5.91
C ARG A 59 -12.06 -0.77 5.55
N PRO A 60 -13.22 -1.43 5.33
CA PRO A 60 -14.46 -0.73 5.01
C PRO A 60 -14.85 0.33 6.04
N HIS A 61 -14.44 0.20 7.31
CA HIS A 61 -14.61 1.26 8.31
C HIS A 61 -13.88 2.55 7.92
N TYR A 62 -12.61 2.46 7.50
CA TYR A 62 -11.83 3.62 7.08
C TYR A 62 -12.36 4.21 5.76
N ALA A 63 -12.65 3.36 4.78
CA ALA A 63 -13.15 3.78 3.47
C ALA A 63 -14.49 4.53 3.60
N SER A 64 -15.45 3.94 4.32
CA SER A 64 -16.75 4.57 4.56
C SER A 64 -16.60 5.87 5.35
N ALA A 65 -15.73 5.92 6.37
CA ALA A 65 -15.51 7.15 7.11
C ALA A 65 -14.98 8.28 6.20
N ASN A 66 -14.04 7.96 5.29
CA ASN A 66 -13.48 8.92 4.35
C ASN A 66 -14.50 9.38 3.30
N GLU A 67 -15.29 8.45 2.75
CA GLU A 67 -16.36 8.76 1.79
C GLU A 67 -17.43 9.66 2.40
N ILE A 68 -17.85 9.37 3.63
CA ILE A 68 -18.82 10.19 4.36
C ILE A 68 -18.24 11.59 4.65
N ILE A 69 -16.97 11.70 5.04
CA ILE A 69 -16.31 13.01 5.17
C ILE A 69 -16.32 13.75 3.83
N GLN A 70 -15.97 13.09 2.73
CA GLN A 70 -15.97 13.74 1.42
C GLN A 70 -17.34 14.18 0.97
N LEU A 71 -18.38 13.39 1.27
CA LEU A 71 -19.77 13.70 0.91
C LEU A 71 -20.34 14.84 1.74
N LEU A 72 -20.08 14.84 3.05
CA LEU A 72 -20.68 15.78 4.00
C LEU A 72 -19.87 17.08 4.17
N MET A 73 -18.55 17.03 3.95
CA MET A 73 -17.64 18.13 4.32
C MET A 73 -17.02 18.87 3.13
N LYS A 74 -17.18 18.38 1.88
CA LYS A 74 -16.81 19.13 0.67
C LYS A 74 -17.98 19.97 0.18
N ASP A 75 -17.71 21.08 -0.50
CA ASP A 75 -18.68 22.10 -0.99
C ASP A 75 -19.65 21.61 -2.10
N ARG A 76 -20.10 20.36 -2.06
CA ARG A 76 -20.99 19.75 -3.05
C ARG A 76 -22.44 19.64 -2.59
N LEU A 77 -22.76 20.03 -1.35
CA LEU A 77 -24.13 19.99 -0.82
C LEU A 77 -24.94 21.23 -1.23
N ALA A 78 -26.23 21.04 -1.50
CA ALA A 78 -27.16 22.14 -1.72
C ALA A 78 -27.21 23.06 -0.48
N PRO A 79 -27.42 24.38 -0.63
CA PRO A 79 -27.31 25.34 0.48
C PRO A 79 -28.17 25.01 1.71
N GLN A 80 -29.41 24.56 1.49
CA GLN A 80 -30.35 24.18 2.55
C GLN A 80 -29.93 22.92 3.32
N MET A 81 -29.30 21.96 2.61
CA MET A 81 -28.74 20.76 3.21
C MET A 81 -27.47 21.08 4.00
N LYS A 82 -26.65 21.97 3.45
CA LYS A 82 -25.41 22.42 4.08
C LYS A 82 -25.69 23.06 5.44
N GLU A 83 -26.69 23.93 5.56
CA GLU A 83 -27.06 24.54 6.86
C GLU A 83 -27.48 23.51 7.91
N SER A 84 -28.23 22.47 7.51
CA SER A 84 -28.69 21.41 8.41
C SER A 84 -27.56 20.48 8.84
N VAL A 85 -26.65 20.14 7.92
CA VAL A 85 -25.46 19.30 8.21
C VAL A 85 -24.43 20.07 9.03
N GLU A 86 -24.26 21.38 8.81
CA GLU A 86 -23.26 22.21 9.50
C GLU A 86 -23.47 22.21 11.02
N LYS A 87 -24.72 22.16 11.48
CA LYS A 87 -25.08 22.06 12.92
C LYS A 87 -24.53 20.80 13.60
N HIS A 88 -24.24 19.76 12.81
CA HIS A 88 -23.71 18.48 13.30
C HIS A 88 -22.28 18.22 12.83
N ARG A 89 -21.67 19.15 12.09
CA ARG A 89 -20.38 18.97 11.41
C ARG A 89 -19.25 18.61 12.35
N GLU A 90 -19.11 19.32 13.45
CA GLU A 90 -18.05 19.08 14.43
C GLU A 90 -18.17 17.68 15.04
N ARG A 91 -19.38 17.28 15.45
CA ARG A 91 -19.65 15.96 16.02
C ARG A 91 -19.41 14.83 15.00
N LEU A 92 -19.90 14.99 13.77
CA LEU A 92 -19.68 14.04 12.68
C LEU A 92 -18.18 13.89 12.37
N GLY A 93 -17.48 15.02 12.22
CA GLY A 93 -16.05 15.05 11.95
C GLY A 93 -15.24 14.38 13.05
N ALA A 94 -15.55 14.66 14.32
CA ALA A 94 -14.86 14.06 15.46
C ALA A 94 -14.97 12.53 15.47
N HIS A 95 -16.17 11.97 15.29
CA HIS A 95 -16.37 10.51 15.28
C HIS A 95 -15.75 9.84 14.04
N LEU A 96 -15.88 10.44 12.86
CA LEU A 96 -15.28 9.90 11.63
C LEU A 96 -13.75 9.91 11.68
N GLU A 97 -13.13 10.98 12.20
CA GLU A 97 -11.68 11.03 12.43
C GLU A 97 -11.22 10.08 13.54
N ALA A 98 -12.03 9.90 14.60
CA ALA A 98 -11.73 8.91 15.64
C ALA A 98 -11.68 7.48 15.08
N ILE A 99 -12.62 7.10 14.20
CA ILE A 99 -12.61 5.80 13.51
C ILE A 99 -11.34 5.67 12.64
N LYS A 100 -11.02 6.70 11.84
CA LYS A 100 -9.83 6.69 10.98
C LYS A 100 -8.54 6.55 11.78
N LYS A 101 -8.38 7.34 12.85
CA LYS A 101 -7.22 7.31 13.73
C LYS A 101 -7.10 5.95 14.43
N SER A 102 -8.21 5.41 14.94
CA SER A 102 -8.24 4.09 15.57
C SER A 102 -7.81 2.98 14.59
N PHE A 103 -8.30 3.02 13.36
CA PHE A 103 -7.90 2.08 12.31
C PHE A 103 -6.41 2.19 11.97
N GLN A 104 -5.89 3.42 11.83
CA GLN A 104 -4.46 3.64 11.57
C GLN A 104 -3.58 3.10 12.71
N ILE A 105 -3.97 3.33 13.96
CA ILE A 105 -3.28 2.79 15.15
C ILE A 105 -3.32 1.26 15.12
N TYR A 106 -4.48 0.66 14.83
CA TYR A 106 -4.61 -0.78 14.68
C TYR A 106 -3.65 -1.33 13.64
N VAL A 107 -3.66 -0.81 12.41
CA VAL A 107 -2.78 -1.28 11.32
C VAL A 107 -1.30 -1.15 11.68
N ALA A 108 -0.88 -0.02 12.26
CA ALA A 108 0.52 0.19 12.64
C ALA A 108 0.99 -0.76 13.75
N THR A 109 0.10 -1.07 14.70
CA THR A 109 0.45 -1.82 15.90
C THR A 109 0.17 -3.33 15.79
N ALA A 110 -0.69 -3.76 14.87
CA ALA A 110 -1.03 -5.15 14.59
C ALA A 110 -0.21 -5.75 13.42
N ALA A 111 0.67 -4.97 12.78
CA ALA A 111 1.60 -5.46 11.77
C ALA A 111 2.52 -6.55 12.34
N SER A 112 2.85 -7.57 11.54
CA SER A 112 3.62 -8.75 11.97
C SER A 112 4.98 -8.39 12.60
N GLU A 113 5.67 -7.37 12.08
CA GLU A 113 6.94 -6.90 12.64
C GLU A 113 6.76 -6.18 13.98
N SER A 114 5.72 -5.36 14.11
CA SER A 114 5.36 -4.68 15.37
C SER A 114 5.00 -5.71 16.44
N LEU A 115 4.19 -6.71 16.09
CA LEU A 115 3.83 -7.82 16.98
C LEU A 115 5.04 -8.66 17.37
N TYR A 116 5.98 -8.93 16.45
CA TYR A 116 7.19 -9.68 16.75
C TYR A 116 8.11 -8.91 17.71
N LYS A 117 8.33 -7.62 17.47
CA LYS A 117 9.11 -6.75 18.37
C LYS A 117 8.45 -6.62 19.74
N GLU A 118 7.13 -6.50 19.78
CA GLU A 118 6.35 -6.44 21.01
C GLU A 118 6.41 -7.77 21.78
N ALA A 119 6.31 -8.90 21.07
CA ALA A 119 6.45 -10.24 21.66
C ALA A 119 7.83 -10.44 22.26
N GLY A 120 8.91 -10.09 21.55
CA GLY A 120 10.28 -10.18 22.08
C GLY A 120 10.52 -9.31 23.33
N ARG A 121 9.88 -8.14 23.43
CA ARG A 121 9.93 -7.31 24.65
C ARG A 121 9.19 -7.94 25.83
N LEU A 122 8.10 -8.65 25.54
CA LEU A 122 7.23 -9.27 26.54
C LEU A 122 7.65 -10.70 26.89
N GLU A 123 8.53 -11.30 26.10
CA GLU A 123 9.03 -12.67 26.27
C GLU A 123 9.40 -12.97 27.71
N ARG A 124 10.32 -12.18 28.30
CA ARG A 124 10.80 -12.36 29.68
C ARG A 124 9.72 -12.18 30.75
N ARG A 125 8.60 -11.54 30.41
CA ARG A 125 7.46 -11.34 31.31
C ARG A 125 6.56 -12.57 31.34
N TYR A 126 6.46 -13.30 30.23
CA TYR A 126 5.64 -14.50 30.12
C TYR A 126 6.44 -15.78 30.38
N PHE A 127 7.70 -15.84 29.94
CA PHE A 127 8.55 -17.01 30.00
C PHE A 127 9.93 -16.65 30.59
N ARG A 128 10.38 -17.38 31.60
CA ARG A 128 11.62 -17.07 32.34
C ARG A 128 12.89 -17.57 31.63
N GLU A 129 12.79 -18.62 30.83
CA GLU A 129 13.92 -19.35 30.23
C GLU A 129 13.98 -19.22 28.70
N GLY A 130 13.70 -18.02 28.18
CA GLY A 130 13.57 -17.80 26.73
C GLY A 130 12.33 -18.50 26.15
N ALA A 131 11.74 -17.93 25.11
CA ALA A 131 10.54 -18.47 24.49
C ALA A 131 10.88 -19.27 23.23
N ASN A 132 10.28 -20.46 23.11
CA ASN A 132 10.24 -21.20 21.85
C ASN A 132 9.33 -20.52 20.81
N SER A 133 9.34 -21.00 19.56
CA SER A 133 8.55 -20.41 18.47
C SER A 133 7.05 -20.30 18.80
N ASN A 134 6.47 -21.34 19.41
CA ASN A 134 5.04 -21.36 19.74
C ASN A 134 4.70 -20.40 20.89
N GLN A 135 5.59 -20.27 21.88
CA GLN A 135 5.48 -19.31 22.98
C GLN A 135 5.58 -17.85 22.49
N ILE A 136 6.41 -17.56 21.47
CA ILE A 136 6.41 -16.25 20.82
C ILE A 136 5.10 -16.02 20.05
N ASN A 137 4.58 -17.04 19.36
CA ASN A 137 3.31 -16.95 18.66
C ASN A 137 2.12 -16.77 19.62
N PHE A 138 2.13 -17.38 20.81
CA PHE A 138 1.18 -17.12 21.89
C PHE A 138 1.11 -15.63 22.24
N ILE A 139 2.25 -14.97 22.46
CA ILE A 139 2.26 -13.55 22.78
C ILE A 139 1.74 -12.72 21.59
N LYS A 140 2.12 -13.08 20.36
CA LYS A 140 1.67 -12.40 19.15
C LYS A 140 0.15 -12.49 18.97
N ILE A 141 -0.43 -13.68 19.04
CA ILE A 141 -1.86 -13.89 18.79
C ILE A 141 -2.71 -13.28 19.91
N LYS A 142 -2.23 -13.34 21.16
CA LYS A 142 -2.82 -12.61 22.28
C LYS A 142 -2.89 -11.10 22.02
N ARG A 143 -1.78 -10.49 21.59
CA ARG A 143 -1.74 -9.05 21.25
C ARG A 143 -2.57 -8.72 20.02
N TYR A 144 -2.64 -9.63 19.07
CA TYR A 144 -3.46 -9.46 17.88
C TYR A 144 -4.95 -9.40 18.23
N TYR A 145 -5.42 -10.35 19.04
CA TYR A 145 -6.78 -10.37 19.58
C TYR A 145 -7.15 -9.06 20.28
N GLU A 146 -6.33 -8.63 21.24
CA GLU A 146 -6.53 -7.40 22.02
C GLU A 146 -6.68 -6.17 21.12
N LYS A 147 -5.85 -6.06 20.07
CA LYS A 147 -5.86 -4.92 19.13
C LYS A 147 -7.11 -4.93 18.24
N ILE A 148 -7.53 -6.09 17.73
CA ILE A 148 -8.76 -6.20 16.93
C ILE A 148 -9.98 -5.86 17.79
N LYS A 149 -10.08 -6.43 18.99
CA LYS A 149 -11.20 -6.17 19.92
C LYS A 149 -11.26 -4.69 20.32
N THR A 150 -10.11 -4.09 20.63
CA THR A 150 -10.00 -2.65 20.93
C THR A 150 -10.50 -1.80 19.77
N PHE A 151 -10.02 -2.05 18.55
CA PHE A 151 -10.49 -1.32 17.38
C PHE A 151 -11.99 -1.49 17.16
N ASN A 152 -12.50 -2.74 17.19
CA ASN A 152 -13.91 -3.04 16.95
C ASN A 152 -14.82 -2.35 17.98
N SER A 153 -14.40 -2.30 19.25
CA SER A 153 -15.12 -1.58 20.30
C SER A 153 -15.20 -0.08 20.02
N VAL A 154 -14.06 0.56 19.71
CA VAL A 154 -14.00 2.00 19.39
C VAL A 154 -14.78 2.31 18.13
N ALA A 155 -14.66 1.49 17.09
CA ALA A 155 -15.39 1.66 15.83
C ALA A 155 -16.89 1.57 16.08
N ARG A 156 -17.37 0.56 16.82
CA ARG A 156 -18.78 0.38 17.16
C ARG A 156 -19.37 1.58 17.88
N GLU A 157 -18.67 2.11 18.88
CA GLU A 157 -19.13 3.27 19.63
C GLU A 157 -19.30 4.49 18.71
N ASN A 158 -18.29 4.79 17.91
CA ASN A 158 -18.33 5.93 17.00
C ASN A 158 -19.37 5.74 15.87
N TRP A 159 -19.51 4.54 15.30
CA TRP A 159 -20.56 4.25 14.31
C TRP A 159 -21.97 4.36 14.91
N ARG A 160 -22.16 3.98 16.18
CA ARG A 160 -23.43 4.16 16.88
C ARG A 160 -23.76 5.64 17.08
N GLU A 161 -22.78 6.46 17.45
CA GLU A 161 -22.99 7.91 17.55
C GLU A 161 -23.28 8.55 16.20
N LEU A 162 -22.61 8.11 15.12
CA LEU A 162 -22.90 8.55 13.76
C LEU A 162 -24.31 8.15 13.31
N ALA A 163 -24.77 6.93 13.64
CA ALA A 163 -26.12 6.48 13.34
C ALA A 163 -27.18 7.43 13.94
N LYS A 164 -27.02 7.84 15.21
CA LYS A 164 -27.94 8.80 15.86
C LYS A 164 -28.02 10.13 15.12
N VAL A 165 -26.90 10.61 14.59
CA VAL A 165 -26.88 11.84 13.80
C VAL A 165 -27.56 11.63 12.45
N ILE A 166 -27.31 10.50 11.78
CA ILE A 166 -27.98 10.15 10.52
C ILE A 166 -29.50 10.03 10.71
N ASP A 167 -29.96 9.43 11.80
CA ASP A 167 -31.38 9.33 12.15
C ASP A 167 -32.01 10.72 12.33
N THR A 168 -31.27 11.66 12.92
CA THR A 168 -31.71 13.06 13.04
C THR A 168 -31.84 13.71 11.66
N LEU A 169 -30.87 13.49 10.76
CA LEU A 169 -30.90 13.99 9.39
C LEU A 169 -32.00 13.34 8.52
N LEU A 170 -32.47 12.15 8.89
CA LEU A 170 -33.54 11.44 8.17
C LEU A 170 -34.92 12.08 8.38
N ILE A 171 -35.13 12.71 9.55
CA ILE A 171 -36.37 13.39 9.92
C ILE A 171 -36.56 14.66 9.09
N LEU A 172 -35.48 15.42 8.87
CA LEU A 172 -35.50 16.68 8.10
C LEU A 172 -35.77 16.42 6.60
N ASN A 173 -36.74 17.13 6.02
CA ASN A 173 -37.15 16.93 4.63
C ASN A 173 -36.01 17.21 3.64
N GLU A 174 -35.16 18.18 3.97
CA GLU A 174 -34.06 18.67 3.15
C GLU A 174 -32.92 17.64 3.07
N THR A 175 -32.64 16.92 4.17
CA THR A 175 -31.53 15.96 4.25
C THR A 175 -31.96 14.50 4.15
N ARG A 176 -33.27 14.21 4.10
CA ARG A 176 -33.82 12.84 4.08
C ARG A 176 -33.19 11.94 3.02
N LYS A 177 -33.07 12.42 1.77
CA LYS A 177 -32.48 11.62 0.67
C LYS A 177 -31.02 11.28 0.92
N LEU A 178 -30.25 12.23 1.46
CA LEU A 178 -28.85 12.05 1.82
C LEU A 178 -28.70 11.07 2.98
N ALA A 179 -29.53 11.19 4.02
CA ALA A 179 -29.52 10.29 5.16
C ALA A 179 -29.89 8.85 4.75
N GLN A 180 -30.88 8.67 3.87
CA GLN A 180 -31.22 7.36 3.29
C GLN A 180 -30.04 6.76 2.52
N GLU A 181 -29.32 7.58 1.75
CA GLU A 181 -28.18 7.10 1.00
C GLU A 181 -27.01 6.70 1.90
N LEU A 182 -26.72 7.48 2.93
CA LEU A 182 -25.70 7.16 3.94
C LEU A 182 -26.02 5.85 4.69
N ASP A 183 -27.28 5.66 5.08
CA ASP A 183 -27.71 4.42 5.74
C ASP A 183 -27.54 3.21 4.81
N ARG A 184 -28.04 3.33 3.57
CA ARG A 184 -28.04 2.25 2.58
C ARG A 184 -26.65 1.88 2.10
N GLN A 185 -25.80 2.87 1.78
CA GLN A 185 -24.48 2.62 1.21
C GLN A 185 -23.44 2.19 2.25
N HIS A 186 -23.49 2.76 3.45
CA HIS A 186 -22.44 2.56 4.45
C HIS A 186 -22.93 1.84 5.70
N MET A 187 -23.94 2.38 6.40
CA MET A 187 -24.30 1.92 7.75
C MET A 187 -24.71 0.45 7.79
N ARG A 188 -25.56 0.01 6.86
CA ARG A 188 -26.00 -1.41 6.80
C ARG A 188 -24.84 -2.37 6.58
N LYS A 189 -23.94 -2.05 5.64
CA LYS A 189 -22.75 -2.89 5.34
C LYS A 189 -21.81 -2.95 6.53
N LEU A 190 -21.56 -1.82 7.19
CA LEU A 190 -20.70 -1.74 8.37
C LEU A 190 -21.28 -2.49 9.56
N ASN A 191 -22.60 -2.46 9.77
CA ASN A 191 -23.26 -3.22 10.81
C ASN A 191 -23.11 -4.74 10.60
N VAL A 192 -23.24 -5.21 9.36
CA VAL A 192 -22.97 -6.62 9.02
C VAL A 192 -21.51 -6.96 9.30
N LEU A 193 -20.57 -6.11 8.89
CA LEU A 193 -19.15 -6.30 9.14
C LEU A 193 -18.82 -6.38 10.64
N MET A 194 -19.32 -5.45 11.46
CA MET A 194 -19.08 -5.46 12.91
C MET A 194 -19.57 -6.75 13.56
N ARG A 195 -20.74 -7.27 13.16
CA ARG A 195 -21.27 -8.55 13.65
C ARG A 195 -20.38 -9.73 13.26
N ARG A 196 -19.88 -9.74 12.02
CA ARG A 196 -18.92 -10.77 11.57
C ARG A 196 -17.61 -10.69 12.34
N THR A 197 -17.11 -9.47 12.62
CA THR A 197 -15.93 -9.25 13.46
C THR A 197 -16.15 -9.74 14.89
N ASP A 198 -17.35 -9.55 15.46
CA ASP A 198 -17.69 -10.11 16.77
C ASP A 198 -17.65 -11.62 16.77
N HIS A 199 -18.30 -12.27 15.80
CA HIS A 199 -18.26 -13.73 15.70
C HIS A 199 -16.84 -14.27 15.53
N PHE A 200 -16.02 -13.63 14.69
CA PHE A 200 -14.61 -14.01 14.56
C PHE A 200 -13.83 -13.87 15.88
N LEU A 201 -14.10 -12.81 16.65
CA LEU A 201 -13.48 -12.62 17.96
C LEU A 201 -13.99 -13.64 18.98
N ASP A 202 -15.27 -14.00 18.95
CA ASP A 202 -15.84 -15.02 19.84
C ASP A 202 -15.21 -16.40 19.55
N GLU A 203 -15.04 -16.76 18.28
CA GLU A 203 -14.35 -18.00 17.88
C GLU A 203 -12.87 -18.00 18.29
N LEU A 204 -12.17 -16.87 18.09
CA LEU A 204 -10.81 -16.69 18.59
C LEU A 204 -10.73 -16.82 20.11
N GLN A 205 -11.72 -16.29 20.82
CA GLN A 205 -11.78 -16.34 22.28
C GLN A 205 -11.91 -17.79 22.77
N ILE A 206 -12.74 -18.58 22.10
CA ILE A 206 -12.92 -20.02 22.36
C ILE A 206 -11.64 -20.79 22.04
N TYR A 207 -11.08 -20.60 20.84
CA TYR A 207 -9.87 -21.31 20.40
C TYR A 207 -8.65 -21.02 21.28
N LEU A 208 -8.49 -19.76 21.71
CA LEU A 208 -7.36 -19.33 22.53
C LEU A 208 -7.57 -19.52 24.04
N GLU A 209 -8.70 -20.08 24.46
CA GLU A 209 -9.06 -20.29 25.86
C GLU A 209 -8.93 -19.01 26.72
N ILE A 210 -9.41 -17.87 26.20
CA ILE A 210 -9.31 -16.58 26.90
C ILE A 210 -10.24 -16.57 28.12
N SER A 211 -9.66 -16.46 29.32
CA SER A 211 -10.36 -16.59 30.59
C SER A 211 -11.09 -15.33 31.03
N ALA A 212 -10.56 -14.14 30.70
CA ALA A 212 -11.20 -12.87 31.01
C ALA A 212 -10.77 -11.73 30.09
N GLU A 213 -11.65 -10.74 29.92
CA GLU A 213 -11.36 -9.47 29.24
C GLU A 213 -11.46 -8.31 30.23
N GLN A 214 -10.51 -7.38 30.14
CA GLN A 214 -10.49 -6.16 30.93
C GLN A 214 -10.35 -4.96 30.00
N SER A 215 -11.36 -4.08 30.02
CA SER A 215 -11.31 -2.81 29.31
C SER A 215 -10.71 -1.73 30.21
N ASP A 216 -9.63 -1.10 29.73
CA ASP A 216 -9.10 0.11 30.37
C ASP A 216 -10.02 1.29 30.04
N ARG A 217 -10.74 1.80 31.05
CA ARG A 217 -11.68 2.92 30.89
C ARG A 217 -11.01 4.22 30.44
N MET A 218 -9.72 4.40 30.71
CA MET A 218 -8.98 5.62 30.36
C MET A 218 -8.52 5.61 28.90
N THR A 219 -8.05 4.46 28.43
CA THR A 219 -7.44 4.35 27.09
C THR A 219 -8.35 3.68 26.06
N GLY A 220 -9.45 3.06 26.50
CA GLY A 220 -10.32 2.23 25.66
C GLY A 220 -9.65 0.92 25.22
N THR A 221 -8.45 0.62 25.71
CA THR A 221 -7.68 -0.56 25.31
C THR A 221 -8.21 -1.80 26.02
N ILE A 222 -8.47 -2.86 25.28
CA ILE A 222 -8.90 -4.15 25.82
C ILE A 222 -7.67 -5.03 26.04
N LYS A 223 -7.56 -5.59 27.24
CA LYS A 223 -6.54 -6.58 27.59
C LYS A 223 -7.23 -7.89 27.91
N CYS A 224 -6.67 -9.00 27.46
CA CYS A 224 -7.17 -10.32 27.81
C CYS A 224 -6.24 -11.02 28.80
N GLN A 225 -6.83 -11.84 29.65
CA GLN A 225 -6.15 -12.84 30.47
C GLN A 225 -6.21 -14.16 29.72
N MET A 226 -5.04 -14.76 29.53
CA MET A 226 -4.84 -15.96 28.73
C MET A 226 -3.60 -16.65 29.26
N GLU A 227 -3.68 -17.96 29.45
CA GLU A 227 -2.59 -18.81 29.91
C GLU A 227 -2.03 -19.59 28.72
N TYR A 228 -0.73 -19.87 28.74
CA TYR A 228 -0.08 -20.62 27.66
C TYR A 228 -0.38 -22.11 27.82
N ASN A 229 -0.90 -22.72 26.77
CA ASN A 229 -1.17 -24.15 26.68
C ASN A 229 -0.29 -24.75 25.56
N GLU A 230 0.46 -25.81 25.87
CA GLU A 230 1.38 -26.44 24.92
C GLU A 230 0.65 -27.18 23.79
N ASP A 231 -0.60 -27.61 24.02
CA ASP A 231 -1.39 -28.36 23.06
C ASP A 231 -2.03 -27.47 21.97
N ILE A 232 -1.94 -26.15 22.11
CA ILE A 232 -2.51 -25.18 21.15
C ILE A 232 -1.43 -24.66 20.20
N ASP A 233 -1.69 -24.75 18.89
CA ASP A 233 -0.87 -24.08 17.89
C ASP A 233 -1.30 -22.61 17.75
N TYR A 234 -0.46 -21.70 18.21
CA TYR A 234 -0.73 -20.26 18.21
C TYR A 234 -0.38 -19.57 16.89
N ARG A 235 -0.10 -20.33 15.82
CA ARG A 235 -0.02 -19.80 14.46
C ARG A 235 -1.39 -19.31 13.99
N LEU A 236 -1.40 -18.18 13.30
CA LEU A 236 -2.63 -17.61 12.72
C LEU A 236 -3.23 -18.55 11.66
N GLU A 237 -2.39 -19.35 11.01
CA GLU A 237 -2.73 -20.34 9.99
C GLU A 237 -3.45 -21.56 10.59
N ALA A 238 -3.08 -21.95 11.81
CA ALA A 238 -3.68 -23.08 12.52
C ALA A 238 -5.15 -22.82 12.90
N LEU A 239 -5.49 -21.56 13.16
CA LEU A 239 -6.86 -21.11 13.43
C LEU A 239 -7.84 -21.43 12.29
N PHE A 240 -7.36 -21.46 11.04
CA PHE A 240 -8.20 -21.73 9.87
C PHE A 240 -8.17 -23.20 9.43
N GLY A 241 -7.54 -24.08 10.23
CA GLY A 241 -7.40 -25.50 9.87
C GLY A 241 -6.51 -25.74 8.64
N LEU A 242 -5.61 -24.80 8.31
CA LEU A 242 -4.66 -24.93 7.19
C LEU A 242 -3.40 -25.72 7.59
N VAL A 243 -3.54 -26.68 8.49
CA VAL A 243 -2.46 -27.58 8.90
C VAL A 243 -2.65 -28.89 8.16
N ASP A 244 -1.72 -29.14 7.22
CA ASP A 244 -1.51 -30.29 6.32
C ASP A 244 -1.71 -29.87 4.85
N GLU A 245 -0.66 -29.56 4.08
CA GLU A 245 0.00 -30.56 3.20
C GLU A 245 1.41 -30.16 2.67
N VAL A 246 2.21 -29.32 3.33
CA VAL A 246 3.49 -28.84 2.72
C VAL A 246 4.79 -29.44 3.30
N ASP A 247 4.76 -30.16 4.43
CA ASP A 247 6.02 -30.60 5.08
C ASP A 247 6.38 -32.10 4.98
N THR A 248 5.69 -32.89 4.15
CA THR A 248 6.12 -34.28 3.87
C THR A 248 5.94 -34.66 2.40
N ASN A 249 6.81 -34.16 1.52
CA ASN A 249 7.27 -34.85 0.28
C ASN A 249 8.09 -33.90 -0.62
N PHE A 250 9.33 -33.59 -0.23
CA PHE A 250 10.35 -33.23 -1.22
C PHE A 250 11.07 -34.51 -1.67
N GLY A 251 10.40 -35.25 -2.54
CA GLY A 251 10.89 -36.48 -3.14
C GLY A 251 10.06 -36.88 -4.36
N ALA A 252 10.54 -36.48 -5.53
CA ALA A 252 10.22 -37.01 -6.86
C ALA A 252 8.79 -36.83 -7.44
N GLY A 253 8.74 -36.18 -8.61
CA GLY A 253 7.97 -36.70 -9.75
C GLY A 253 6.62 -36.09 -10.08
N ALA A 254 6.61 -35.35 -11.19
CA ALA A 254 5.59 -35.31 -12.25
C ALA A 254 4.15 -34.81 -11.98
N GLU A 255 3.88 -33.69 -12.66
CA GLU A 255 2.74 -33.40 -13.54
C GLU A 255 1.29 -33.29 -13.04
N SER A 256 0.74 -32.14 -13.44
CA SER A 256 -0.66 -31.81 -13.75
C SER A 256 -1.61 -31.51 -12.60
N GLU A 257 -2.04 -30.25 -12.54
CA GLU A 257 -3.46 -29.91 -12.69
C GLU A 257 -3.62 -28.48 -13.22
N GLN A 258 -4.58 -28.34 -14.13
CA GLN A 258 -4.86 -27.21 -15.02
C GLN A 258 -5.79 -26.17 -14.38
N GLU A 259 -5.66 -24.94 -14.89
CA GLU A 259 -6.72 -23.91 -15.06
C GLU A 259 -7.30 -23.20 -13.82
N LYS A 260 -7.08 -21.88 -13.74
CA LYS A 260 -7.97 -20.87 -14.36
C LYS A 260 -7.38 -19.47 -14.22
N GLU A 261 -7.09 -18.85 -15.35
CA GLU A 261 -6.91 -17.40 -15.45
C GLU A 261 -8.22 -16.68 -15.06
N PRO A 262 -8.17 -15.58 -14.29
CA PRO A 262 -9.24 -14.60 -14.33
C PRO A 262 -8.96 -13.59 -15.44
N ASP A 263 -9.90 -13.54 -16.36
CA ASP A 263 -10.10 -12.56 -17.42
C ASP A 263 -9.86 -11.11 -16.96
N SER A 264 -9.24 -10.36 -17.88
CA SER A 264 -9.27 -8.91 -18.12
C SER A 264 -9.82 -8.01 -17.01
N LEU A 265 -8.94 -7.25 -16.35
CA LEU A 265 -9.29 -6.01 -15.67
C LEU A 265 -9.12 -4.83 -16.64
N ASP A 266 -10.19 -4.07 -16.82
CA ASP A 266 -10.20 -2.80 -17.54
C ASP A 266 -9.20 -1.79 -16.94
N PRO A 267 -8.54 -0.93 -17.75
CA PRO A 267 -7.39 -0.12 -17.31
C PRO A 267 -7.71 1.16 -16.51
N ASP A 268 -8.95 1.39 -16.08
CA ASP A 268 -9.39 2.75 -15.69
C ASP A 268 -9.55 3.04 -14.18
N ASP A 269 -9.12 2.14 -13.28
CA ASP A 269 -9.25 2.33 -11.82
C ASP A 269 -7.91 2.46 -11.04
N GLU A 270 -6.86 2.96 -11.67
CA GLU A 270 -5.52 3.10 -11.06
C GLU A 270 -5.33 4.25 -10.06
N GLN A 271 -6.37 5.01 -9.67
CA GLN A 271 -6.17 6.25 -8.90
C GLN A 271 -6.56 6.30 -7.42
N ASN A 272 -7.03 5.24 -6.78
CA ASN A 272 -7.42 5.35 -5.36
C ASN A 272 -6.92 4.22 -4.46
N SER A 273 -5.63 4.29 -4.08
CA SER A 273 -5.15 4.30 -2.69
C SER A 273 -3.69 3.85 -2.62
N LEU A 274 -2.78 4.82 -2.47
CA LEU A 274 -1.32 4.63 -2.30
C LEU A 274 -0.96 3.62 -1.19
N ALA A 275 -1.82 3.46 -0.18
CA ALA A 275 -1.64 2.50 0.92
C ALA A 275 -2.01 1.05 0.56
N LEU A 276 -2.86 0.84 -0.46
CA LEU A 276 -3.26 -0.49 -0.95
C LEU A 276 -2.12 -1.13 -1.77
N ASN A 277 -1.51 -0.39 -2.70
CA ASN A 277 -0.36 -0.88 -3.48
C ASN A 277 0.86 -1.15 -2.59
N ILE A 278 1.01 -0.42 -1.49
CA ILE A 278 2.12 -0.67 -0.57
C ILE A 278 1.94 -1.96 0.22
N ILE A 279 0.72 -2.34 0.62
CA ILE A 279 0.50 -3.46 1.56
C ILE A 279 0.24 -4.79 0.84
N LEU A 280 -0.47 -4.80 -0.30
CA LEU A 280 -0.69 -6.04 -1.08
C LEU A 280 0.62 -6.53 -1.71
N GLU A 281 1.40 -5.63 -2.32
CA GLU A 281 2.72 -5.98 -2.86
C GLU A 281 3.68 -6.44 -1.75
N THR A 282 3.72 -5.81 -0.56
CA THR A 282 4.68 -6.23 0.49
C THR A 282 4.41 -7.64 1.06
N ARG A 283 3.17 -8.17 1.00
CA ARG A 283 2.84 -9.53 1.48
C ARG A 283 2.97 -10.60 0.38
N THR A 284 2.61 -10.31 -0.88
CA THR A 284 2.93 -11.21 -2.00
C THR A 284 4.45 -11.25 -2.28
N HIS A 285 5.18 -10.15 -2.11
CA HIS A 285 6.65 -10.10 -2.21
C HIS A 285 7.37 -10.79 -1.05
N LYS A 286 6.80 -10.90 0.15
CA LYS A 286 7.44 -11.67 1.24
C LYS A 286 7.33 -13.19 1.06
N LEU A 287 6.26 -13.66 0.40
CA LEU A 287 6.09 -15.06 0.02
C LEU A 287 6.85 -15.43 -1.26
N ASN A 288 7.11 -14.47 -2.17
CA ASN A 288 7.81 -14.69 -3.44
C ASN A 288 9.17 -13.96 -3.55
N ARG A 289 9.83 -13.63 -2.44
CA ARG A 289 11.12 -12.91 -2.45
C ARG A 289 12.24 -13.66 -3.18
N SER A 290 12.08 -14.97 -3.39
CA SER A 290 12.96 -15.81 -4.20
C SER A 290 12.73 -15.69 -5.72
N LYS A 291 11.64 -15.04 -6.17
CA LYS A 291 11.26 -14.95 -7.59
C LYS A 291 11.58 -13.60 -8.22
N TYR A 292 12.10 -12.63 -7.48
CA TYR A 292 12.40 -11.28 -7.98
C TYR A 292 13.74 -10.78 -7.49
N ILE A 293 14.41 -10.00 -8.34
CA ILE A 293 15.62 -9.27 -8.02
C ILE A 293 15.24 -7.80 -7.92
N ALA A 294 15.50 -7.16 -6.78
CA ALA A 294 14.98 -5.83 -6.48
C ALA A 294 16.00 -4.91 -5.78
N VAL A 295 15.85 -3.60 -5.98
CA VAL A 295 16.55 -2.58 -5.19
C VAL A 295 15.98 -2.54 -3.76
N PRO A 296 16.81 -2.60 -2.70
CA PRO A 296 16.36 -2.42 -1.33
C PRO A 296 15.99 -0.96 -1.08
N ILE A 297 14.83 -0.74 -0.46
CA ILE A 297 14.40 0.59 -0.03
C ILE A 297 15.12 0.91 1.28
N LEU A 298 16.02 1.90 1.26
CA LEU A 298 16.81 2.33 2.44
C LEU A 298 15.99 3.17 3.43
N GLY A 299 15.05 3.99 2.95
CA GLY A 299 14.24 4.88 3.77
C GLY A 299 13.08 4.18 4.48
N SER A 300 12.83 4.54 5.74
CA SER A 300 11.75 3.97 6.55
C SER A 300 10.41 4.68 6.38
N ARG A 301 10.43 5.96 5.94
CA ARG A 301 9.26 6.85 5.83
C ARG A 301 8.32 6.48 4.68
N ASP A 302 7.04 6.82 4.81
CA ASP A 302 5.99 6.45 3.84
C ASP A 302 6.24 7.02 2.43
N TRP A 303 6.84 8.21 2.31
CA TRP A 303 7.17 8.79 1.00
C TRP A 303 8.29 8.04 0.26
N ASN A 304 9.14 7.29 1.00
CA ASN A 304 10.18 6.43 0.47
C ASN A 304 9.65 5.05 0.03
N ARG A 305 8.36 4.75 0.28
CA ARG A 305 7.73 3.45 -0.04
C ARG A 305 6.80 3.51 -1.25
N THR A 306 6.85 4.59 -2.02
CA THR A 306 6.07 4.76 -3.27
C THR A 306 6.54 3.80 -4.37
N PRO A 307 5.69 3.49 -5.37
CA PRO A 307 6.06 2.58 -6.47
C PRO A 307 7.32 3.02 -7.22
N GLU A 308 7.63 4.31 -7.20
CA GLU A 308 8.78 4.85 -7.91
C GLU A 308 10.13 4.64 -7.19
N TYR A 309 10.12 4.18 -5.93
CA TYR A 309 11.30 3.60 -5.29
C TYR A 309 11.40 2.09 -5.51
N ARG A 310 10.38 1.48 -6.13
CA ARG A 310 10.38 0.05 -6.47
C ARG A 310 10.99 -0.13 -7.84
N PHE A 311 11.96 -1.01 -7.91
CA PHE A 311 12.57 -1.40 -9.15
C PHE A 311 12.97 -2.86 -9.03
N GLU A 312 12.23 -3.71 -9.73
CA GLU A 312 12.27 -5.15 -9.56
C GLU A 312 12.22 -5.86 -10.90
N VAL A 313 12.90 -7.00 -10.99
CA VAL A 313 12.99 -7.86 -12.18
C VAL A 313 12.57 -9.27 -11.78
N PRO A 314 11.59 -9.88 -12.46
CA PRO A 314 11.26 -11.30 -12.23
C PRO A 314 12.47 -12.18 -12.58
N LEU A 315 12.82 -13.12 -11.71
CA LEU A 315 13.98 -14.00 -11.86
C LEU A 315 13.87 -14.87 -13.12
N GLY A 316 12.68 -15.43 -13.40
CA GLY A 316 12.45 -16.25 -14.59
C GLY A 316 12.69 -15.47 -15.89
N LEU A 317 12.14 -14.26 -16.00
CA LEU A 317 12.37 -13.40 -17.18
C LEU A 317 13.84 -13.00 -17.31
N PHE A 318 14.52 -12.76 -16.20
CA PHE A 318 15.95 -12.49 -16.21
C PHE A 318 16.77 -13.70 -16.69
N GLU A 319 16.48 -14.90 -16.19
CA GLU A 319 17.17 -16.13 -16.59
C GLU A 319 16.96 -16.43 -18.08
N GLU A 320 15.72 -16.31 -18.57
CA GLU A 320 15.39 -16.43 -20.00
C GLU A 320 16.15 -15.41 -20.85
N CYS A 321 16.14 -14.13 -20.44
CA CYS A 321 16.84 -13.05 -21.12
C CYS A 321 18.36 -13.27 -21.15
N VAL A 322 18.95 -13.79 -20.07
CA VAL A 322 20.38 -14.14 -20.01
C VAL A 322 20.72 -15.30 -20.93
N ASP A 323 19.90 -16.34 -20.97
CA ASP A 323 20.13 -17.48 -21.85
C ASP A 323 20.01 -17.07 -23.32
N GLN A 324 19.04 -16.23 -23.63
CA GLN A 324 18.88 -15.63 -24.95
C GLN A 324 20.06 -14.72 -25.31
N PHE A 325 20.54 -13.92 -24.36
CA PHE A 325 21.72 -13.09 -24.54
C PHE A 325 22.96 -13.93 -24.82
N LYS A 326 23.19 -15.03 -24.08
CA LYS A 326 24.32 -15.94 -24.32
C LYS A 326 24.28 -16.58 -25.70
N ARG A 327 23.08 -16.91 -26.19
CA ARG A 327 22.83 -17.46 -27.53
C ARG A 327 22.93 -16.42 -28.65
N SER A 328 23.02 -15.13 -28.31
CA SER A 328 23.19 -14.07 -29.31
C SER A 328 24.51 -14.23 -30.06
N TYR A 329 24.46 -14.04 -31.38
CA TYR A 329 25.63 -14.12 -32.25
C TYR A 329 26.29 -12.76 -32.45
N HIS A 330 25.65 -11.68 -32.02
CA HIS A 330 26.22 -10.33 -32.04
C HIS A 330 25.63 -9.47 -30.94
N VAL A 331 26.47 -8.64 -30.31
CA VAL A 331 26.05 -7.61 -29.35
C VAL A 331 26.70 -6.30 -29.77
N ASN A 332 25.90 -5.25 -29.98
CA ASN A 332 26.41 -3.98 -30.45
C ASN A 332 27.02 -3.16 -29.31
N MET A 333 28.34 -3.16 -29.22
CA MET A 333 29.08 -2.49 -28.15
C MET A 333 29.60 -1.10 -28.53
N ASP A 334 29.57 -0.75 -29.83
CA ASP A 334 30.17 0.48 -30.37
C ASP A 334 29.18 1.27 -31.24
N SER A 335 29.15 2.58 -31.05
CA SER A 335 28.22 3.50 -31.74
C SER A 335 28.48 3.63 -33.25
N GLY A 336 29.60 3.11 -33.75
CA GLY A 336 30.01 3.16 -35.15
C GLY A 336 29.55 2.00 -36.03
N ASN A 337 29.08 0.88 -35.45
CA ASN A 337 28.83 -0.38 -36.18
C ASN A 337 27.35 -0.64 -36.53
N LEU A 338 26.60 0.41 -36.87
CA LEU A 338 25.15 0.34 -37.06
C LEU A 338 24.65 -0.50 -38.26
N LYS A 339 25.54 -1.11 -39.08
CA LYS A 339 25.16 -1.84 -40.30
C LYS A 339 26.15 -2.95 -40.69
N ALA A 340 26.42 -3.93 -39.83
CA ALA A 340 26.97 -5.19 -40.31
C ALA A 340 25.81 -6.18 -40.53
N PRO A 341 25.34 -6.42 -41.77
CA PRO A 341 24.46 -7.54 -42.04
C PRO A 341 25.29 -8.82 -41.81
N VAL A 342 25.12 -9.45 -40.65
CA VAL A 342 25.72 -10.76 -40.42
C VAL A 342 25.00 -11.73 -41.36
N ALA A 343 25.72 -12.19 -42.39
CA ALA A 343 25.18 -13.13 -43.36
C ALA A 343 24.68 -14.39 -42.64
N ALA A 344 23.50 -14.89 -43.04
CA ALA A 344 22.86 -16.06 -42.42
C ALA A 344 23.77 -17.32 -42.39
N ALA A 345 24.76 -17.39 -43.29
CA ALA A 345 25.76 -18.46 -43.36
C ALA A 345 26.72 -18.50 -42.15
N THR A 346 26.87 -17.42 -41.39
CA THR A 346 27.77 -17.34 -40.23
C THR A 346 27.09 -17.67 -38.90
N ILE A 347 25.75 -17.77 -38.90
CA ILE A 347 24.92 -17.93 -37.69
C ILE A 347 25.12 -19.31 -37.04
N GLY A 348 25.32 -20.36 -37.83
CA GLY A 348 25.52 -21.73 -37.33
C GLY A 348 26.85 -22.00 -36.62
N VAL A 349 27.81 -21.06 -36.69
CA VAL A 349 29.17 -21.19 -36.11
C VAL A 349 29.39 -20.20 -34.94
N ALA A 350 28.50 -19.21 -34.75
CA ALA A 350 28.70 -18.06 -33.88
C ALA A 350 27.78 -18.01 -32.63
N SER A 351 27.19 -19.14 -32.22
CA SER A 351 26.14 -19.21 -31.19
C SER A 351 26.61 -19.00 -29.73
N THR A 352 27.76 -18.37 -29.50
CA THR A 352 28.36 -18.14 -28.17
C THR A 352 29.05 -16.78 -28.00
N VAL A 353 28.92 -15.87 -28.99
CA VAL A 353 29.53 -14.52 -28.90
C VAL A 353 28.93 -13.73 -27.73
N GLY A 354 27.63 -13.89 -27.47
CA GLY A 354 26.95 -13.26 -26.35
C GLY A 354 27.52 -13.63 -24.99
N GLU A 355 27.92 -14.89 -24.78
CA GLU A 355 28.52 -15.33 -23.53
C GLU A 355 29.84 -14.60 -23.24
N ALA A 356 30.70 -14.46 -24.25
CA ALA A 356 31.96 -13.71 -24.13
C ALA A 356 31.71 -12.19 -23.96
N ALA A 357 30.60 -11.68 -24.49
CA ALA A 357 30.24 -10.26 -24.41
C ALA A 357 29.64 -9.84 -23.06
N LEU A 358 29.24 -10.78 -22.19
CA LEU A 358 28.52 -10.47 -20.94
C LEU A 358 29.31 -9.55 -19.99
N VAL A 359 30.62 -9.80 -19.80
CA VAL A 359 31.47 -8.97 -18.94
C VAL A 359 31.68 -7.57 -19.54
N PRO A 360 32.11 -7.43 -20.81
CA PRO A 360 32.13 -6.13 -21.49
C PRO A 360 30.80 -5.38 -21.46
N TYR A 361 29.69 -6.11 -21.55
CA TYR A 361 28.33 -5.55 -21.48
C TYR A 361 28.04 -4.95 -20.11
N LYS A 362 28.37 -5.66 -19.03
CA LYS A 362 28.28 -5.13 -17.67
C LYS A 362 29.06 -3.81 -17.54
N ASP A 363 30.30 -3.77 -18.01
CA ASP A 363 31.15 -2.57 -17.94
C ASP A 363 30.58 -1.41 -18.75
N LEU A 364 30.01 -1.68 -19.92
CA LEU A 364 29.32 -0.68 -20.73
C LEU A 364 28.15 -0.06 -19.97
N ILE A 365 27.27 -0.89 -19.39
CA ILE A 365 26.12 -0.43 -18.63
C ILE A 365 26.56 0.39 -17.42
N PHE A 366 27.52 -0.10 -16.63
CA PHE A 366 28.04 0.60 -15.46
C PHE A 366 28.64 1.96 -15.82
N ARG A 367 29.42 2.04 -16.91
CA ARG A 367 29.98 3.29 -17.41
C ARG A 367 28.88 4.30 -17.77
N HIS A 368 27.81 3.84 -18.42
CA HIS A 368 26.68 4.71 -18.75
C HIS A 368 25.90 5.15 -17.51
N CYS A 369 25.69 4.27 -16.53
CA CYS A 369 25.06 4.64 -15.26
C CYS A 369 25.88 5.69 -14.51
N ASN A 370 27.20 5.51 -14.39
CA ASN A 370 28.10 6.50 -13.79
C ASN A 370 28.02 7.85 -14.53
N ALA A 371 28.15 7.84 -15.86
CA ALA A 371 28.08 9.06 -16.66
C ALA A 371 26.72 9.75 -16.59
N ILE A 372 25.63 9.00 -16.41
CA ILE A 372 24.29 9.57 -16.15
C ILE A 372 24.26 10.21 -14.77
N GLY A 373 24.72 9.51 -13.73
CA GLY A 373 24.80 10.01 -12.36
C GLY A 373 25.58 11.32 -12.26
N GLU A 374 26.81 11.33 -12.78
CA GLU A 374 27.68 12.52 -12.82
C GLU A 374 26.98 13.70 -13.51
N LYS A 375 26.43 13.49 -14.71
CA LYS A 375 25.74 14.58 -15.45
C LYS A 375 24.49 15.08 -14.74
N VAL A 376 23.76 14.22 -14.03
CA VAL A 376 22.59 14.65 -13.26
C VAL A 376 23.01 15.54 -12.09
N LEU A 377 24.12 15.21 -11.43
CA LEU A 377 24.60 15.90 -10.23
C LEU A 377 25.39 17.18 -10.54
N ASP A 378 26.23 17.14 -11.57
CA ASP A 378 27.17 18.21 -11.90
C ASP A 378 26.60 19.21 -12.91
N ASP A 379 25.93 18.72 -13.96
CA ASP A 379 25.42 19.57 -15.05
C ASP A 379 23.94 19.96 -14.84
N ASP A 380 23.09 18.99 -14.53
CA ASP A 380 21.63 19.21 -14.55
C ASP A 380 21.13 19.89 -13.27
N PHE A 381 21.69 19.53 -12.11
CA PHE A 381 21.25 20.00 -10.79
C PHE A 381 22.43 20.36 -9.86
N PRO A 382 23.25 21.37 -10.22
CA PRO A 382 24.44 21.72 -9.45
C PRO A 382 24.11 22.35 -8.09
N GLY A 383 25.05 22.25 -7.14
CA GLY A 383 24.97 22.94 -5.84
C GLY A 383 24.12 22.23 -4.78
N LEU A 384 23.84 20.95 -4.98
CA LEU A 384 23.19 20.09 -4.00
C LEU A 384 24.07 19.88 -2.76
N ALA A 385 23.50 20.07 -1.56
CA ALA A 385 24.20 19.80 -0.30
C ALA A 385 24.50 18.31 -0.10
N HIS A 386 23.61 17.43 -0.58
CA HIS A 386 23.76 15.98 -0.55
C HIS A 386 23.38 15.41 -1.92
N PRO A 387 24.31 15.40 -2.89
CA PRO A 387 24.02 15.04 -4.28
C PRO A 387 23.62 13.56 -4.42
N GLU A 388 24.28 12.65 -3.72
CA GLU A 388 23.97 11.22 -3.80
C GLU A 388 22.56 10.91 -3.25
N ILE A 389 22.13 11.59 -2.17
CA ILE A 389 20.76 11.46 -1.64
C ILE A 389 19.73 11.94 -2.66
N PHE A 390 20.02 13.02 -3.39
CA PHE A 390 19.15 13.49 -4.46
C PHE A 390 19.02 12.47 -5.59
N LEU A 391 20.14 11.89 -6.03
CA LEU A 391 20.14 10.85 -7.06
C LEU A 391 19.34 9.62 -6.61
N TYR A 392 19.48 9.24 -5.33
CA TYR A 392 18.68 8.18 -4.74
C TYR A 392 17.17 8.48 -4.80
N HIS A 393 16.75 9.71 -4.46
CA HIS A 393 15.34 10.13 -4.52
C HIS A 393 14.78 10.21 -5.94
N CYS A 394 15.64 10.39 -6.97
CA CYS A 394 15.21 10.26 -8.36
C CYS A 394 14.72 8.83 -8.66
N GLY A 395 15.31 7.82 -8.00
CA GLY A 395 14.90 6.41 -8.09
C GLY A 395 15.51 5.66 -9.28
N ALA A 396 15.70 4.35 -9.11
CA ALA A 396 16.31 3.48 -10.12
C ALA A 396 15.53 3.45 -11.44
N ARG A 397 14.19 3.52 -11.37
CA ARG A 397 13.33 3.58 -12.57
C ARG A 397 13.63 4.79 -13.45
N THR A 398 13.93 5.94 -12.85
CA THR A 398 14.28 7.17 -13.59
C THR A 398 15.61 6.99 -14.31
N ILE A 399 16.62 6.45 -13.63
CA ILE A 399 17.93 6.17 -14.23
C ILE A 399 17.82 5.13 -15.35
N TYR A 400 17.00 4.09 -15.15
CA TYR A 400 16.69 3.09 -16.17
C TYR A 400 16.08 3.70 -17.43
N ASN A 401 15.07 4.56 -17.29
CA ASN A 401 14.43 5.21 -18.44
C ASN A 401 15.42 6.10 -19.20
N ILE A 402 16.28 6.83 -18.48
CA ILE A 402 17.35 7.63 -19.08
C ILE A 402 18.31 6.72 -19.85
N LEU A 403 18.78 5.64 -19.20
CA LEU A 403 19.72 4.69 -19.77
C LEU A 403 19.17 4.07 -21.05
N LEU A 404 17.94 3.56 -21.05
CA LEU A 404 17.31 2.99 -22.25
C LEU A 404 17.24 3.99 -23.40
N LYS A 405 16.86 5.25 -23.13
CA LYS A 405 16.82 6.27 -24.18
C LYS A 405 18.21 6.60 -24.71
N VAL A 406 19.23 6.62 -23.85
CA VAL A 406 20.63 6.82 -24.26
C VAL A 406 21.08 5.68 -25.16
N LEU A 407 20.90 4.43 -24.74
CA LEU A 407 21.26 3.23 -25.49
C LEU A 407 20.55 3.16 -26.84
N ARG A 408 19.24 3.39 -26.89
CA ARG A 408 18.45 3.40 -28.13
C ARG A 408 18.90 4.52 -29.10
N ARG A 409 19.24 5.71 -28.59
CA ARG A 409 19.72 6.83 -29.43
C ARG A 409 21.11 6.59 -29.99
N SER A 410 21.98 5.92 -29.24
CA SER A 410 23.33 5.57 -29.68
C SER A 410 23.39 4.24 -30.43
N GLY A 411 22.30 3.47 -30.46
CA GLY A 411 22.24 2.11 -30.99
C GLY A 411 23.08 1.11 -30.21
N LEU A 412 23.44 1.42 -28.96
CA LEU A 412 24.32 0.60 -28.13
C LEU A 412 23.53 -0.44 -27.34
N GLY A 413 24.18 -1.56 -27.06
CA GLY A 413 23.70 -2.60 -26.17
C GLY A 413 22.65 -3.55 -26.77
N GLU A 414 22.31 -3.40 -28.04
CA GLU A 414 21.37 -4.28 -28.74
C GLU A 414 22.03 -5.61 -29.09
N MET A 415 21.30 -6.70 -28.87
CA MET A 415 21.73 -8.05 -29.23
C MET A 415 21.00 -8.53 -30.49
N LEU A 416 21.67 -9.37 -31.28
CA LEU A 416 21.09 -10.11 -32.38
C LEU A 416 21.17 -11.61 -32.10
N TYR A 417 20.01 -12.25 -32.15
CA TYR A 417 19.85 -13.68 -31.94
C TYR A 417 18.86 -14.25 -32.96
N VAL A 418 18.86 -15.58 -33.10
CA VAL A 418 17.88 -16.30 -33.90
C VAL A 418 16.85 -16.89 -32.97
N ASP A 419 15.58 -16.58 -33.23
CA ASP A 419 14.48 -17.09 -32.43
C ASP A 419 14.08 -18.52 -32.82
N GLU A 420 13.13 -19.09 -32.08
CA GLU A 420 12.63 -20.45 -32.28
C GLU A 420 12.04 -20.67 -33.69
N TYR A 421 11.61 -19.58 -34.36
CA TYR A 421 11.08 -19.58 -35.72
C TYR A 421 12.16 -19.37 -36.79
N SER A 422 13.44 -19.46 -36.41
CA SER A 422 14.58 -19.24 -37.31
C SER A 422 14.63 -17.83 -37.92
N THR A 423 14.05 -16.84 -37.24
CA THR A 423 14.10 -15.43 -37.65
C THR A 423 15.16 -14.66 -36.85
N ALA A 424 15.91 -13.80 -37.54
CA ALA A 424 16.88 -12.94 -36.89
C ALA A 424 16.17 -11.76 -36.22
N LYS A 425 16.29 -11.65 -34.90
CA LYS A 425 15.72 -10.57 -34.09
C LYS A 425 16.83 -9.67 -33.54
N ARG A 426 16.51 -8.37 -33.45
CA ARG A 426 17.37 -7.33 -32.85
C ARG A 426 16.58 -6.69 -31.73
N GLU A 427 17.09 -6.78 -30.51
CA GLU A 427 16.44 -6.20 -29.32
C GLU A 427 17.44 -5.76 -28.27
N LEU A 428 17.00 -4.91 -27.34
CA LEU A 428 17.74 -4.65 -26.11
C LEU A 428 17.35 -5.71 -25.07
N PRO A 429 18.32 -6.33 -24.38
CA PRO A 429 18.04 -7.28 -23.31
C PRO A 429 17.62 -6.49 -22.04
N GLU A 430 16.37 -6.04 -22.00
CA GLU A 430 15.88 -5.07 -21.03
C GLU A 430 15.98 -5.58 -19.59
N GLU A 431 15.68 -6.85 -19.32
CA GLU A 431 15.75 -7.48 -18.00
C GLU A 431 17.21 -7.61 -17.52
N LEU A 432 18.15 -7.92 -18.42
CA LEU A 432 19.57 -7.91 -18.12
C LEU A 432 20.05 -6.50 -17.75
N ILE A 433 19.63 -5.48 -18.51
CA ILE A 433 19.94 -4.08 -18.21
C ILE A 433 19.37 -3.67 -16.85
N GLN A 434 18.13 -4.06 -16.54
CA GLN A 434 17.51 -3.79 -15.24
C GLN A 434 18.32 -4.44 -14.10
N LYS A 435 18.73 -5.71 -14.24
CA LYS A 435 19.57 -6.39 -13.24
C LYS A 435 20.91 -5.69 -13.04
N LEU A 436 21.59 -5.33 -14.13
CA LEU A 436 22.88 -4.63 -14.07
C LEU A 436 22.74 -3.25 -13.44
N LEU A 437 21.63 -2.55 -13.67
CA LEU A 437 21.32 -1.30 -12.99
C LEU A 437 21.10 -1.52 -11.49
N ILE A 438 20.41 -2.60 -11.08
CA ILE A 438 20.25 -2.95 -9.66
C ILE A 438 21.61 -3.16 -8.99
N ASP A 439 22.51 -3.89 -9.65
CA ASP A 439 23.85 -4.13 -9.11
C ASP A 439 24.64 -2.84 -8.97
N TRP A 440 24.64 -2.01 -10.01
CA TRP A 440 25.25 -0.68 -9.96
C TRP A 440 24.63 0.18 -8.85
N TRP A 441 23.31 0.15 -8.68
CA TRP A 441 22.60 0.93 -7.66
C TRP A 441 23.01 0.52 -6.25
N LEU A 442 23.11 -0.79 -6.01
CA LEU A 442 23.57 -1.35 -4.75
C LEU A 442 25.01 -0.94 -4.42
N GLU A 443 25.90 -0.98 -5.42
CA GLU A 443 27.30 -0.57 -5.26
C GLU A 443 27.42 0.94 -5.03
N PHE A 444 26.72 1.76 -5.81
CA PHE A 444 26.80 3.22 -5.76
C PHE A 444 26.24 3.79 -4.45
N PHE A 445 25.15 3.21 -3.93
CA PHE A 445 24.48 3.70 -2.71
C PHE A 445 24.80 2.92 -1.43
N ALA A 446 25.81 2.04 -1.46
CA ALA A 446 26.17 1.19 -0.32
C ALA A 446 26.46 1.97 0.98
N ASN A 447 26.97 3.19 0.85
CA ASN A 447 27.38 4.03 1.99
C ASN A 447 26.31 5.03 2.45
N ILE A 448 25.14 5.08 1.80
CA ILE A 448 24.05 5.99 2.21
C ILE A 448 23.31 5.40 3.41
N SER A 449 23.09 6.22 4.44
CA SER A 449 22.26 5.83 5.58
C SER A 449 20.77 6.03 5.30
N GLY A 450 19.93 5.15 5.86
CA GLY A 450 18.47 5.31 5.78
C GLY A 450 17.95 6.58 6.48
N GLU A 451 18.67 7.08 7.49
CA GLU A 451 18.33 8.32 8.21
C GLU A 451 18.49 9.55 7.31
N ASP A 452 19.55 9.57 6.49
CA ASP A 452 19.81 10.62 5.51
C ASP A 452 18.73 10.67 4.42
N VAL A 453 18.28 9.50 3.97
CA VAL A 453 17.15 9.33 3.02
C VAL A 453 15.81 9.71 3.64
N ASP A 454 15.65 9.57 4.96
CA ASP A 454 14.43 9.93 5.68
C ASP A 454 14.37 11.42 6.08
N SER A 455 15.42 12.19 5.79
CA SER A 455 15.50 13.62 6.10
C SER A 455 14.55 14.44 5.22
N TYR A 456 13.36 14.75 5.75
CA TYR A 456 12.36 15.58 5.05
C TYR A 456 12.91 16.96 4.67
N LEU A 457 13.80 17.55 5.48
CA LEU A 457 14.40 18.85 5.19
C LEU A 457 15.32 18.78 3.97
N SER A 458 16.10 17.70 3.83
CA SER A 458 16.94 17.47 2.65
C SER A 458 16.07 17.26 1.41
N PHE A 459 15.09 16.37 1.51
CA PHE A 459 14.15 16.05 0.44
C PHE A 459 13.36 17.28 -0.06
N SER A 460 12.82 18.08 0.86
CA SER A 460 12.05 19.27 0.50
C SER A 460 12.89 20.35 -0.19
N ARG A 461 14.15 20.55 0.22
CA ARG A 461 15.08 21.47 -0.44
C ARG A 461 15.43 21.01 -1.86
N GLN A 462 15.69 19.71 -2.03
CA GLN A 462 15.93 19.11 -3.34
C GLN A 462 14.72 19.27 -4.26
N LEU A 463 13.51 19.02 -3.74
CA LEU A 463 12.27 19.18 -4.50
C LEU A 463 12.03 20.63 -4.94
N GLU A 464 12.32 21.61 -4.09
CA GLU A 464 12.21 23.03 -4.45
C GLU A 464 13.20 23.42 -5.56
N MET A 465 14.41 22.87 -5.55
CA MET A 465 15.37 23.06 -6.64
C MET A 465 14.84 22.46 -7.96
N VAL A 466 14.29 21.24 -7.94
CA VAL A 466 13.69 20.61 -9.13
C VAL A 466 12.54 21.45 -9.67
N LYS A 467 11.63 21.93 -8.80
CA LYS A 467 10.52 22.80 -9.20
C LYS A 467 10.99 24.13 -9.79
N ARG A 468 12.04 24.72 -9.21
CA ARG A 468 12.62 25.98 -9.71
C ARG A 468 13.18 25.77 -11.11
N GLU A 469 14.01 24.75 -11.29
CA GLU A 469 14.62 24.42 -12.58
C GLU A 469 13.56 24.14 -13.65
N TYR A 470 12.53 23.37 -13.31
CA TYR A 470 11.40 23.12 -14.21
C TYR A 470 10.72 24.41 -14.66
N ARG A 471 10.46 25.35 -13.73
CA ARG A 471 9.80 26.62 -14.08
C ARG A 471 10.66 27.45 -15.02
N ILE A 472 11.96 27.53 -14.76
CA ILE A 472 12.92 28.26 -15.61
C ILE A 472 12.87 27.68 -17.04
N LEU A 473 13.05 26.38 -17.19
CA LEU A 473 13.06 25.73 -18.51
C LEU A 473 11.69 25.80 -19.21
N TYR A 474 10.59 25.74 -18.45
CA TYR A 474 9.25 25.88 -18.99
C TYR A 474 9.01 27.31 -19.53
N GLU A 475 9.45 28.33 -18.80
CA GLU A 475 9.37 29.73 -19.23
C GLU A 475 10.27 30.00 -20.45
N GLU A 476 11.47 29.44 -20.49
CA GLU A 476 12.36 29.47 -21.66
C GLU A 476 11.74 28.76 -22.87
N GLY A 477 11.08 27.62 -22.65
CA GLY A 477 10.32 26.91 -23.68
C GLY A 477 9.18 27.76 -24.24
N ILE A 478 8.42 28.45 -23.37
CA ILE A 478 7.38 29.40 -23.77
C ILE A 478 7.97 30.56 -24.57
N HIS A 479 9.10 31.12 -24.13
CA HIS A 479 9.76 32.21 -24.84
C HIS A 479 10.22 31.75 -26.24
N THR A 480 10.80 30.55 -26.32
CA THR A 480 11.26 29.95 -27.58
C THR A 480 10.11 29.80 -28.57
N ILE A 481 9.00 29.18 -28.17
CA ILE A 481 7.85 29.01 -29.07
C ILE A 481 7.18 30.34 -29.44
N ARG A 482 7.12 31.31 -28.52
CA ARG A 482 6.59 32.65 -28.84
C ARG A 482 7.49 33.38 -29.84
N SER A 483 8.80 33.12 -29.83
CA SER A 483 9.73 33.65 -30.83
C SER A 483 9.63 32.94 -32.17
N GLU A 484 9.42 31.62 -32.19
CA GLU A 484 9.31 30.83 -33.43
C GLU A 484 7.91 30.93 -34.08
N ARG A 485 6.86 31.04 -33.26
CA ARG A 485 5.44 31.00 -33.66
C ARG A 485 4.59 31.92 -32.77
N PRO A 486 4.68 33.25 -32.94
CA PRO A 486 3.98 34.23 -32.12
C PRO A 486 2.45 34.11 -32.18
N GLU A 487 1.90 33.47 -33.21
CA GLU A 487 0.47 33.22 -33.40
C GLU A 487 -0.10 32.07 -32.54
N PHE A 488 0.73 31.34 -31.81
CA PHE A 488 0.27 30.24 -30.96
C PHE A 488 -0.45 30.77 -29.71
N ASN A 489 -1.71 30.36 -29.55
CA ASN A 489 -2.43 30.55 -28.30
C ASN A 489 -1.92 29.60 -27.21
N TYR A 490 -2.32 29.84 -25.96
CA TYR A 490 -1.84 29.11 -24.79
C TYR A 490 -1.96 27.57 -24.93
N LEU A 491 -3.10 27.06 -25.40
CA LEU A 491 -3.32 25.62 -25.58
C LEU A 491 -2.40 24.99 -26.65
N ARG A 492 -2.04 25.74 -27.70
CA ARG A 492 -1.09 25.29 -28.72
C ARG A 492 0.36 25.33 -28.22
N VAL A 493 0.68 26.28 -27.35
CA VAL A 493 1.98 26.34 -26.67
C VAL A 493 2.16 25.11 -25.77
N GLU A 494 1.18 24.77 -24.94
CA GLU A 494 1.26 23.58 -24.08
C GLU A 494 1.41 22.28 -24.87
N ARG A 495 0.62 22.12 -25.94
CA ARG A 495 0.74 20.96 -26.84
C ARG A 495 2.14 20.88 -27.47
N TRP A 496 2.66 22.01 -27.94
CA TRP A 496 3.99 22.05 -28.54
C TRP A 496 5.08 21.69 -27.52
N ILE A 497 5.00 22.20 -26.29
CA ILE A 497 5.95 21.86 -25.22
C ILE A 497 5.88 20.36 -24.90
N ARG A 498 4.68 19.77 -24.86
CA ARG A 498 4.52 18.32 -24.67
C ARG A 498 5.19 17.51 -25.80
N GLU A 499 5.00 17.92 -27.06
CA GLU A 499 5.59 17.28 -28.24
C GLU A 499 7.10 17.49 -28.34
N ASN A 500 7.63 18.60 -27.81
CA ASN A 500 9.04 19.00 -27.90
C ASN A 500 9.76 18.95 -26.55
N ARG A 501 9.26 18.16 -25.59
CA ARG A 501 9.78 18.09 -24.21
C ARG A 501 11.27 17.80 -24.13
N ASP A 502 11.79 16.91 -24.98
CA ASP A 502 13.22 16.58 -25.01
C ASP A 502 14.09 17.76 -25.48
N ARG A 503 13.52 18.64 -26.33
CA ARG A 503 14.18 19.86 -26.82
C ARG A 503 14.14 20.96 -25.76
N VAL A 504 13.02 21.09 -25.05
CA VAL A 504 12.81 22.15 -24.05
C VAL A 504 13.55 21.84 -22.75
N PHE A 505 13.39 20.63 -22.23
CA PHE A 505 13.91 20.26 -20.92
C PHE A 505 15.20 19.44 -20.98
N GLY A 506 15.46 18.74 -22.08
CA GLY A 506 16.55 17.78 -22.20
C GLY A 506 16.16 16.39 -21.69
N LEU A 507 16.74 15.35 -22.31
CA LEU A 507 16.33 13.95 -22.11
C LEU A 507 16.36 13.48 -20.65
N ARG A 508 17.38 13.90 -19.87
CA ARG A 508 17.55 13.49 -18.46
C ARG A 508 16.57 14.21 -17.54
N LYS A 509 16.53 15.55 -17.64
CA LYS A 509 15.65 16.37 -16.82
C LYS A 509 14.17 16.04 -17.04
N VAL A 510 13.74 15.65 -18.26
CA VAL A 510 12.35 15.19 -18.50
C VAL A 510 11.98 14.01 -17.58
N GLU A 511 12.83 13.00 -17.47
CA GLU A 511 12.55 11.83 -16.62
C GLU A 511 12.55 12.19 -15.13
N ILE A 512 13.45 13.08 -14.71
CA ILE A 512 13.49 13.59 -13.32
C ILE A 512 12.25 14.46 -13.03
N PHE A 513 11.81 15.28 -13.96
CA PHE A 513 10.60 16.09 -13.77
C PHE A 513 9.34 15.22 -13.71
N ARG A 514 9.22 14.18 -14.53
CA ARG A 514 8.13 13.20 -14.44
C ARG A 514 8.02 12.56 -13.07
N ARG A 515 9.17 12.32 -12.42
CA ARG A 515 9.24 11.76 -11.06
C ARG A 515 8.65 12.70 -10.00
N PHE A 516 8.96 14.00 -10.07
CA PHE A 516 8.68 14.94 -8.99
C PHE A 516 7.53 15.92 -9.26
N ILE A 517 7.11 16.06 -10.51
CA ILE A 517 6.14 17.06 -10.95
C ILE A 517 4.96 16.34 -11.60
N SER A 518 3.83 16.32 -10.90
CA SER A 518 2.56 15.82 -11.41
C SER A 518 1.96 16.81 -12.42
N ASN A 519 2.48 16.83 -13.65
CA ASN A 519 1.97 17.66 -14.74
C ASN A 519 1.66 16.81 -15.99
N GLU A 520 0.49 17.02 -16.58
CA GLU A 520 0.08 16.39 -17.85
C GLU A 520 0.94 16.80 -19.04
N ILE A 521 1.74 17.87 -18.94
CA ILE A 521 2.70 18.26 -19.98
C ILE A 521 3.88 17.27 -20.04
N LEU A 522 4.18 16.62 -18.91
CA LEU A 522 5.30 15.70 -18.77
C LEU A 522 4.91 14.23 -18.97
N LYS A 523 3.63 13.88 -18.77
CA LYS A 523 3.07 12.59 -19.19
C LYS A 523 3.04 12.55 -20.72
#